data_AF-A0A3D2AZJ2-F1
#
_entry.id   AF-A0A3D2AZJ2-F1
#
_cell.length_a   1.000
_cell.length_b   1.000
_cell.length_c   1.000
_cell.angle_alpha   90.00
_cell.angle_beta   90.00
_cell.angle_gamma   90.00
#
_symmetry.space_group_name_H-M   'P 1'
#
loop_
_entity.id
_entity.type
_entity.pdbx_description
1 polymer ?
#
loop_
_entity_poly.entity_id
_entity_poly.type
_entity_poly.pdbx_seq_one_letter_code
_entity_poly.pdbx_strand_id
1 'polypeptide(L)'
;QDEIVLPNDHLESDGRTFGVVRPTNNAGGLEGGVTNGEDLRVLGYMKPISTLMKPLRSVDLSTMTEAPATVERSDVCAVPAAAVVAEAMISLVVADAFLEKVGGDSINEITHHLASSTTLSQSRFNKVSGDRTG
;
A
#
# COMPACT_ATOMS: atom_id res chain seq x y z
N GLN A 1 6.27 14.47 9.53
CA GLN A 1 7.32 13.50 9.20
C GLN A 1 7.48 12.60 10.41
N ASP A 2 7.56 11.28 10.21
CA ASP A 2 7.79 10.36 11.32
C ASP A 2 9.24 10.49 11.81
N GLU A 3 9.45 10.33 13.11
CA GLU A 3 10.78 10.34 13.71
C GLU A 3 11.51 9.03 13.39
N ILE A 4 12.81 9.11 13.07
CA ILE A 4 13.66 7.95 12.80
C ILE A 4 14.62 7.79 13.98
N VAL A 5 14.53 6.64 14.66
CA VAL A 5 15.36 6.33 15.83
C VAL A 5 16.17 5.06 15.60
N LEU A 6 17.30 4.94 16.31
CA LEU A 6 18.07 3.71 16.31
C LEU A 6 17.36 2.66 17.18
N PRO A 7 17.43 1.36 16.82
CA PRO A 7 16.91 0.30 17.68
C PRO A 7 17.70 0.30 19.00
N ASN A 8 17.00 0.51 20.10
CA ASN A 8 17.51 0.30 21.46
C ASN A 8 17.09 -1.10 21.93
N ASP A 9 17.84 -1.68 22.88
CA ASP A 9 17.66 -3.04 23.42
C ASP A 9 16.25 -3.32 24.02
N HIS A 10 15.40 -2.30 24.15
CA HIS A 10 14.06 -2.37 24.76
C HIS A 10 12.88 -2.22 23.79
N LEU A 11 13.11 -2.12 22.48
CA LEU A 11 12.04 -2.17 21.49
C LEU A 11 11.96 -3.60 20.94
N GLU A 12 11.21 -4.46 21.65
CA GLU A 12 10.95 -5.83 21.24
C GLU A 12 10.23 -5.89 19.88
N SER A 13 10.90 -6.54 18.93
CA SER A 13 10.36 -7.49 17.94
C SER A 13 8.98 -7.22 17.32
N ASP A 14 8.84 -6.15 16.54
CA ASP A 14 7.72 -6.00 15.59
C ASP A 14 7.95 -6.81 14.28
N GLY A 15 8.61 -7.97 14.36
CA GLY A 15 9.00 -8.78 13.19
C GLY A 15 10.06 -8.17 12.27
N ARG A 16 10.54 -6.96 12.56
CA ARG A 16 11.58 -6.26 11.77
C ARG A 16 12.94 -6.86 12.00
N THR A 17 13.63 -7.19 10.92
CA THR A 17 14.83 -8.03 10.98
C THR A 17 16.13 -7.20 11.11
N PHE A 18 16.13 -5.89 10.81
CA PHE A 18 17.32 -5.02 10.85
C PHE A 18 16.97 -3.54 10.55
N GLY A 19 17.84 -2.59 10.95
CA GLY A 19 17.81 -1.20 10.49
C GLY A 19 17.32 -0.17 11.51
N VAL A 20 16.94 1.01 11.02
CA VAL A 20 16.32 2.09 11.82
C VAL A 20 14.85 1.82 12.06
N VAL A 21 14.28 2.36 13.14
CA VAL A 21 12.86 2.18 13.48
C VAL A 21 12.12 3.51 13.50
N ARG A 22 10.82 3.47 13.21
CA ARG A 22 9.91 4.61 13.36
C ARG A 22 8.91 4.29 14.47
N PRO A 23 8.81 5.12 15.52
CA PRO A 23 7.82 4.91 16.58
C PRO A 23 6.37 5.03 16.10
N THR A 24 6.16 5.76 15.00
CA THR A 24 4.85 5.97 14.36
C THR A 24 4.95 5.74 12.86
N ASN A 25 3.79 5.47 12.24
CA ASN A 25 3.66 5.29 10.80
C ASN A 25 2.59 6.25 10.24
N ASN A 26 2.80 7.56 10.44
CA ASN A 26 1.93 8.61 9.90
C ASN A 26 2.16 8.80 8.39
N ALA A 27 3.35 8.47 7.90
CA ALA A 27 3.68 8.47 6.48
C ALA A 27 3.00 7.32 5.71
N GLY A 28 2.43 6.34 6.42
CA GLY A 28 1.72 5.22 5.83
C GLY A 28 2.61 4.27 5.02
N GLY A 29 3.86 4.08 5.45
CA GLY A 29 4.81 3.17 4.82
C GLY A 29 5.60 3.77 3.66
N LEU A 30 5.35 5.03 3.29
CA LEU A 30 5.98 5.69 2.14
C LEU A 30 6.63 7.01 2.51
N GLU A 31 7.91 7.15 2.17
CA GLU A 31 8.66 8.40 2.30
C GLU A 31 9.34 8.70 0.96
N GLY A 32 9.13 9.90 0.41
CA GLY A 32 9.75 10.29 -0.86
C GLY A 32 9.38 9.39 -2.06
N GLY A 33 8.24 8.69 -2.00
CA GLY A 33 7.80 7.75 -3.03
C GLY A 33 8.40 6.35 -2.93
N VAL A 34 9.09 6.01 -1.83
CA VAL A 34 9.71 4.70 -1.62
C VAL A 34 9.20 4.07 -0.32
N THR A 35 9.07 2.74 -0.31
CA THR A 35 8.73 1.97 0.89
C THR A 35 9.78 2.16 1.97
N ASN A 36 9.35 2.56 3.16
CA ASN A 36 10.23 2.95 4.25
C ASN A 36 10.48 1.81 5.27
N GLY A 37 9.80 0.67 5.11
CA GLY A 37 9.89 -0.52 5.97
C GLY A 37 8.74 -0.67 6.97
N GLU A 38 7.86 0.33 7.11
CA GLU A 38 6.61 0.24 7.86
C GLU A 38 5.46 -0.33 7.00
N ASP A 39 4.34 -0.67 7.64
CA ASP A 39 3.12 -1.07 6.93
C ASP A 39 2.68 -0.04 5.89
N LEU A 40 2.37 -0.50 4.68
CA LEU A 40 1.75 0.34 3.66
C LEU A 40 0.29 0.61 4.02
N ARG A 41 -0.05 1.89 4.28
CA ARG A 41 -1.41 2.31 4.66
C ARG A 41 -2.00 3.22 3.59
N VAL A 42 -3.04 2.72 2.91
CA VAL A 42 -3.72 3.45 1.82
C VAL A 42 -5.18 3.69 2.20
N LEU A 43 -5.64 4.92 2.05
CA LEU A 43 -7.03 5.31 2.28
C LEU A 43 -7.70 5.71 0.97
N GLY A 44 -8.83 5.07 0.67
CA GLY A 44 -9.66 5.39 -0.50
C GLY A 44 -11.02 5.94 -0.11
N TYR A 45 -11.52 6.92 -0.86
CA TYR A 45 -12.87 7.47 -0.70
C TYR A 45 -13.74 7.01 -1.86
N MET A 46 -14.74 6.19 -1.56
CA MET A 46 -15.71 5.71 -2.54
C MET A 46 -16.95 6.60 -2.52
N LYS A 47 -17.28 7.22 -3.66
CA LYS A 47 -18.59 7.87 -3.81
C LYS A 47 -19.71 6.82 -3.74
N PRO A 48 -20.91 7.17 -3.24
CA PRO A 48 -22.09 6.33 -3.44
C PRO A 48 -22.30 6.03 -4.92
N ILE A 49 -22.71 4.80 -5.23
CA ILE A 49 -23.01 4.42 -6.61
C ILE A 49 -24.23 5.23 -7.07
N SER A 50 -24.19 5.67 -8.34
CA SER A 50 -25.10 6.69 -8.87
C SER A 50 -26.56 6.24 -9.06
N THR A 51 -26.86 4.96 -8.90
CA THR A 51 -28.21 4.38 -9.03
C THR A 51 -28.90 4.30 -7.69
N LEU A 52 -29.80 5.25 -7.43
CA LEU A 52 -30.67 5.27 -6.26
C LEU A 52 -32.03 4.66 -6.61
N MET A 53 -32.61 3.89 -5.70
CA MET A 53 -33.97 3.35 -5.86
C MET A 53 -35.04 4.44 -6.01
N LYS A 54 -34.76 5.65 -5.51
CA LYS A 54 -35.48 6.87 -5.87
C LYS A 54 -34.69 7.59 -6.97
N PRO A 55 -35.13 7.52 -8.24
CA PRO A 55 -34.44 8.15 -9.35
C PRO A 55 -34.23 9.64 -9.13
N LEU A 56 -33.04 10.13 -9.48
CA LEU A 56 -32.77 11.55 -9.56
C LEU A 56 -33.29 12.12 -10.88
N ARG A 57 -33.44 13.45 -10.95
CA ARG A 57 -33.74 14.13 -12.21
C ARG A 57 -32.57 13.96 -13.18
N SER A 58 -32.88 13.60 -14.41
CA SER A 58 -31.94 13.39 -15.51
C SER A 58 -32.55 13.91 -16.82
N VAL A 59 -31.90 13.60 -17.95
CA VAL A 59 -32.36 13.97 -19.30
C VAL A 59 -32.31 12.74 -20.19
N ASP A 60 -33.35 12.53 -20.98
CA ASP A 60 -33.32 11.59 -22.09
C ASP A 60 -32.54 12.22 -23.26
N LEU A 61 -31.39 11.64 -23.59
CA LEU A 61 -30.49 12.16 -24.63
C LEU A 61 -31.05 12.04 -26.05
N SER A 62 -32.09 11.23 -26.28
CA SER A 62 -32.73 11.09 -27.59
C SER A 62 -33.77 12.18 -27.85
N THR A 63 -34.55 12.53 -26.83
CA THR A 63 -35.62 13.55 -26.91
C THR A 63 -35.18 14.91 -26.39
N MET A 64 -34.05 14.99 -25.68
CA MET A 64 -33.54 16.17 -24.96
C MET A 64 -34.57 16.75 -23.97
N THR A 65 -35.34 15.88 -23.32
CA THR A 65 -36.37 16.26 -22.33
C THR A 65 -36.07 15.68 -20.95
N GLU A 66 -36.69 16.24 -19.89
CA GLU A 66 -36.52 15.75 -18.52
C GLU A 66 -37.04 14.31 -18.39
N ALA A 67 -36.19 13.44 -17.86
CA ALA A 67 -36.51 12.05 -17.57
C ALA A 67 -35.87 11.61 -16.24
N PRO A 68 -36.45 10.67 -15.49
CA PRO A 68 -35.80 10.11 -14.32
C PRO A 68 -34.53 9.34 -14.71
N ALA A 69 -33.51 9.35 -13.84
CA ALA A 69 -32.32 8.51 -14.01
C ALA A 69 -32.69 7.02 -14.00
N THR A 70 -32.04 6.22 -14.85
CA THR A 70 -32.25 4.77 -14.87
C THR A 70 -31.76 4.13 -13.58
N VAL A 71 -32.46 3.09 -13.12
CA VAL A 71 -32.08 2.29 -11.95
C VAL A 71 -31.51 0.96 -12.46
N GLU A 72 -30.18 0.80 -12.37
CA GLU A 72 -29.49 -0.42 -12.84
C GLU A 72 -29.22 -1.41 -11.71
N ARG A 73 -28.88 -0.92 -10.52
CA ARG A 73 -28.56 -1.75 -9.36
C ARG A 73 -29.30 -1.31 -8.11
N SER A 74 -29.50 -2.27 -7.21
CA SER A 74 -30.26 -2.12 -5.97
C SER A 74 -29.40 -2.27 -4.70
N ASP A 75 -28.09 -2.42 -4.83
CA ASP A 75 -27.19 -2.49 -3.68
C ASP A 75 -27.10 -1.14 -2.95
N VAL A 76 -27.19 -1.16 -1.62
CA VAL A 76 -27.16 0.06 -0.79
C VAL A 76 -25.73 0.52 -0.50
N CYS A 77 -24.79 -0.41 -0.39
CA CYS A 77 -23.39 -0.13 -0.10
C CYS A 77 -22.48 -1.13 -0.80
N ALA A 78 -21.48 -0.63 -1.52
CA ALA A 78 -20.45 -1.42 -2.18
C ALA A 78 -19.04 -1.17 -1.62
N VAL A 79 -18.92 -0.44 -0.50
CA VAL A 79 -17.62 -0.13 0.13
C VAL A 79 -16.83 -1.39 0.50
N PRO A 80 -17.43 -2.45 1.09
CA PRO A 80 -16.70 -3.68 1.39
C PRO A 80 -16.16 -4.37 0.14
N ALA A 81 -16.95 -4.42 -0.94
CA ALA A 81 -16.50 -4.99 -2.21
C ALA A 81 -15.40 -4.13 -2.86
N ALA A 82 -15.52 -2.81 -2.77
CA ALA A 82 -14.49 -1.89 -3.26
C ALA A 82 -13.17 -2.02 -2.48
N ALA A 83 -13.20 -2.35 -1.18
CA ALA A 83 -12.00 -2.61 -0.40
C ALA A 83 -11.21 -3.82 -0.95
N VAL A 84 -11.89 -4.93 -1.27
CA VAL A 84 -11.26 -6.10 -1.88
C VAL A 84 -10.63 -5.76 -3.24
N VAL A 85 -11.32 -4.96 -4.06
CA VAL A 85 -10.75 -4.47 -5.33
C VAL A 85 -9.52 -3.59 -5.07
N ALA A 86 -9.58 -2.69 -4.07
CA ALA A 86 -8.45 -1.84 -3.72
C ALA A 86 -7.23 -2.64 -3.26
N GLU A 87 -7.41 -3.68 -2.43
CA GLU A 87 -6.34 -4.59 -2.01
C GLU A 87 -5.69 -5.30 -3.20
N ALA A 88 -6.50 -5.78 -4.16
CA ALA A 88 -6.01 -6.39 -5.38
C ALA A 88 -5.19 -5.40 -6.22
N MET A 89 -5.67 -4.17 -6.39
CA MET A 89 -4.95 -3.12 -7.13
C MET A 89 -3.62 -2.75 -6.45
N ILE A 90 -3.61 -2.62 -5.12
CA ILE A 90 -2.38 -2.37 -4.35
C ILE A 90 -1.40 -3.52 -4.54
N SER A 91 -1.88 -4.77 -4.47
CA SER A 91 -1.04 -5.96 -4.65
C SER A 91 -0.38 -6.00 -6.04
N LEU A 92 -1.11 -5.62 -7.10
CA LEU A 92 -0.56 -5.54 -8.45
C LEU A 92 0.55 -4.49 -8.55
N VAL A 93 0.32 -3.29 -8.01
CA VAL A 93 1.33 -2.20 -8.03
C VAL A 93 2.55 -2.56 -7.21
N VAL A 94 2.37 -3.16 -6.03
CA VAL A 94 3.48 -3.60 -5.18
C VAL A 94 4.26 -4.73 -5.85
N ALA A 95 3.58 -5.68 -6.50
CA ALA A 95 4.25 -6.76 -7.23
C ALA A 95 5.07 -6.22 -8.42
N ASP A 96 4.54 -5.25 -9.16
CA ASP A 96 5.25 -4.60 -10.27
C ASP A 96 6.51 -3.86 -9.77
N ALA A 97 6.37 -3.00 -8.76
CA ALA A 97 7.51 -2.29 -8.16
C ALA A 97 8.53 -3.25 -7.53
N PHE A 98 8.07 -4.35 -6.93
CA PHE A 98 8.92 -5.40 -6.41
C PHE A 98 9.75 -6.04 -7.53
N LEU A 99 9.10 -6.49 -8.60
CA LEU A 99 9.76 -7.11 -9.76
C LEU A 99 10.69 -6.13 -10.48
N GLU A 100 10.34 -4.86 -10.59
CA GLU A 100 11.24 -3.81 -11.11
C GLU A 100 12.52 -3.71 -10.26
N LYS A 101 12.39 -3.83 -8.94
CA LYS A 101 13.51 -3.72 -8.00
C LYS A 101 14.39 -4.97 -7.91
N VAL A 102 13.80 -6.17 -7.97
CA VAL A 102 14.53 -7.44 -7.77
C VAL A 102 14.85 -8.18 -9.07
N GLY A 103 14.04 -8.00 -10.11
CA GLY A 103 14.13 -8.73 -11.38
C GLY A 103 13.94 -10.24 -11.23
N GLY A 104 14.21 -10.97 -12.32
CA GLY A 104 14.23 -12.44 -12.39
C GLY A 104 13.02 -13.03 -13.10
N ASP A 105 13.25 -14.18 -13.74
CA ASP A 105 12.26 -14.86 -14.61
C ASP A 105 11.61 -16.08 -13.93
N SER A 106 12.06 -16.43 -12.72
CA SER A 106 11.53 -17.54 -11.93
C SER A 106 11.48 -17.21 -10.44
N ILE A 107 10.58 -17.87 -9.69
CA ILE A 107 10.46 -17.68 -8.23
C ILE A 107 11.79 -18.00 -7.52
N ASN A 108 12.52 -19.02 -7.99
CA ASN A 108 13.82 -19.37 -7.41
C ASN A 108 14.84 -18.24 -7.57
N GLU A 109 14.91 -17.65 -8.77
CA GLU A 109 15.80 -16.52 -9.06
C GLU A 109 15.41 -15.28 -8.24
N ILE A 110 14.12 -14.93 -8.24
CA ILE A 110 13.56 -13.82 -7.46
C ILE A 110 13.92 -13.97 -5.97
N THR A 111 13.76 -15.19 -5.42
CA THR A 111 14.08 -15.47 -4.02
C THR A 111 15.57 -15.30 -3.73
N HIS A 112 16.45 -15.73 -4.66
CA HIS A 112 17.89 -15.55 -4.53
C HIS A 112 18.31 -14.08 -4.61
N HIS A 113 17.71 -13.29 -5.50
CA HIS A 113 17.94 -11.85 -5.63
C HIS A 113 17.46 -11.09 -4.39
N LEU A 114 16.29 -11.46 -3.87
CA LEU A 114 15.73 -10.88 -2.65
C LEU A 114 16.62 -11.18 -1.43
N ALA A 115 17.06 -12.42 -1.27
CA ALA A 115 17.97 -12.80 -0.18
C ALA A 115 19.27 -11.98 -0.24
N SER A 116 19.88 -11.88 -1.43
CA SER A 116 21.10 -11.11 -1.65
C SER A 116 20.91 -9.62 -1.33
N SER A 117 19.80 -9.03 -1.79
CA SER A 117 19.44 -7.63 -1.51
C SER A 117 19.23 -7.36 -0.03
N THR A 118 18.61 -8.31 0.67
CA THR A 118 18.36 -8.25 2.12
C THR A 118 19.66 -8.33 2.89
N THR A 119 20.58 -9.23 2.53
CA THR A 119 21.91 -9.33 3.16
C THR A 119 22.74 -8.05 2.96
N LEU A 120 22.72 -7.46 1.77
CA LEU A 120 23.40 -6.19 1.51
C LEU A 120 22.84 -5.06 2.38
N SER A 121 21.51 -4.99 2.50
CA SER A 121 20.84 -4.00 3.34
C SER A 121 21.20 -4.18 4.81
N GLN A 122 21.21 -5.41 5.32
CA GLN A 122 21.64 -5.76 6.68
C GLN A 122 23.09 -5.38 6.94
N SER A 123 24.01 -5.69 6.02
CA SER A 123 25.44 -5.42 6.21
C SER A 123 25.74 -3.93 6.41
N ARG A 124 24.96 -3.03 5.78
CA ARG A 124 25.08 -1.58 5.99
C ARG A 124 24.74 -1.17 7.41
N PHE A 125 23.68 -1.75 7.99
CA PHE A 125 23.25 -1.42 9.34
C PHE A 125 24.09 -2.11 10.43
N ASN A 126 24.56 -3.34 10.19
CA ASN A 126 25.44 -4.06 11.12
C ASN A 126 26.84 -3.43 11.23
N LYS A 127 27.33 -2.74 10.20
CA LYS A 127 28.61 -2.04 10.27
C LYS A 127 28.56 -0.81 11.19
N VAL A 128 27.38 -0.24 11.40
CA VAL A 128 27.15 0.96 12.24
C VAL A 128 26.97 0.61 13.72
N SER A 129 26.55 -0.62 14.05
CA SER A 129 26.47 -1.08 15.45
C SER A 129 27.83 -1.43 16.06
N GLY A 130 28.80 -1.89 15.26
CA GLY A 130 30.15 -2.25 15.72
C GLY A 130 31.09 -1.07 16.05
N ASP A 131 30.74 0.15 15.65
CA ASP A 131 31.56 1.37 15.86
C ASP A 131 31.13 2.17 17.11
N ARG A 132 30.17 1.66 17.89
CA ARG A 132 29.61 2.33 19.08
C ARG A 132 30.19 1.87 20.42
N THR A 133 31.24 1.03 20.39
CA THR A 133 31.95 0.53 21.59
C THR A 133 33.33 1.17 21.81
N GLY A 134 33.55 2.39 21.30
CA GLY A 134 34.77 3.18 21.50
C GLY A 134 34.55 4.37 22.42
#